data_AF-A0A1M5AJJ6-F1
#
_entry.id   AF-A0A1M5AJJ6-F1
#
_cell.length_a   1.000
_cell.length_b   1.000
_cell.length_c   1.000
_cell.angle_alpha   90.00
_cell.angle_beta   90.00
_cell.angle_gamma   90.00
#
_symmetry.space_group_name_H-M   'P 1'
#
loop_
_entity.id
_entity.type
_entity.pdbx_description
1 polymer ?
#
loop_
_entity_poly.entity_id
_entity_poly.type
_entity_poly.pdbx_seq_one_letter_code
_entity_poly.pdbx_strand_id
1 'polypeptide(L)'
;MLFDKYIIKREFIANTDRWTLKSLKWYSSGNVRNAVKYVNTFGEEQNESFDNDNRRILMLLTMFHVSIPSMSYKYWLYAALRYVYNQAEVESDKYISYLEHIAKSFVFDNYLARKELDYYKMININLQPIDRTSELLDMKKLQYDNLRNNLIFNFIDYLLWIKKRDSDTKIKQYEFSFRSSVEHYYPQNPINKDATKIDPVYLHSIGNLCLISHEKNSRMNNYLPEAKKNQYSQSDSIDSIKQYLMMKETEWHISQIEKHEKDIITLLKQNASSTFNWEVGGITKARKWFKLYKQQDKILLIRTLMCFGEVDFNTGWAAGMDKYNLYQWDKIENSDAYKNYISFVSEYNPGSLEEIIEYNLRENKKLREDSYRYAFVSRPYILRYCKEGNYGWSNNGKNIVLVEYSKASIYRSCDLYSYCAKIYLKHKYDIDSYCGNDILKLSISEEENGLRLISLDWNSTAFLEVWNDNQGHLCYALNTRNLHGNSRIIKSLKANGWDYNNSNRLYHISKQYLIKLSEDVEDNICKTEKAIESIINKLQ
;
A
#
# COMPACT_ATOMS: atom_id res chain seq x y z
N MET A 1 9.22 -7.12 7.75
CA MET A 1 10.01 -6.49 8.83
C MET A 1 9.42 -5.14 9.21
N LEU A 2 8.28 -5.10 9.91
CA LEU A 2 7.66 -3.82 10.35
C LEU A 2 8.29 -3.32 11.66
N PHE A 3 8.42 -4.22 12.63
CA PHE A 3 9.02 -3.93 13.94
C PHE A 3 10.43 -3.37 13.77
N ASP A 4 11.26 -4.00 12.93
CA ASP A 4 12.65 -3.59 12.77
C ASP A 4 12.84 -2.20 12.18
N LYS A 5 11.85 -1.72 11.43
CA LYS A 5 11.92 -0.48 10.68
C LYS A 5 11.27 0.67 11.44
N TYR A 6 10.11 0.42 12.05
CA TYR A 6 9.22 1.49 12.51
C TYR A 6 9.01 1.54 14.03
N ILE A 7 9.68 0.67 14.79
CA ILE A 7 9.65 0.64 16.26
C ILE A 7 11.07 0.90 16.79
N ILE A 8 11.14 1.61 17.91
CA ILE A 8 12.40 2.00 18.56
C ILE A 8 13.20 0.80 19.08
N LYS A 9 14.52 0.96 19.13
CA LYS A 9 15.48 -0.03 19.63
C LYS A 9 16.50 0.63 20.54
N ARG A 10 17.17 -0.18 21.37
CA ARG A 10 18.36 0.25 22.11
C ARG A 10 19.58 0.12 21.21
N GLU A 11 20.42 1.15 21.18
CA GLU A 11 21.74 1.11 20.58
C GLU A 11 22.77 1.43 21.66
N PHE A 12 23.82 0.61 21.73
CA PHE A 12 24.94 0.76 22.65
C PHE A 12 26.13 1.29 21.86
N ILE A 13 26.43 2.58 21.97
CA ILE A 13 27.61 3.19 21.33
C ILE A 13 28.46 3.86 22.40
N ALA A 14 29.76 3.53 22.42
CA ALA A 14 30.75 4.18 23.28
C ALA A 14 30.32 4.29 24.77
N ASN A 15 29.81 3.18 25.34
CA ASN A 15 29.26 3.11 26.71
C ASN A 15 28.09 4.06 27.00
N THR A 16 27.41 4.55 25.97
CA THR A 16 26.18 5.33 26.10
C THR A 16 25.00 4.59 25.49
N ASP A 17 23.97 4.43 26.31
CA ASP A 17 22.70 3.83 25.95
C ASP A 17 21.79 4.88 25.31
N ARG A 18 21.41 4.68 24.05
CA ARG A 18 20.47 5.58 23.37
C ARG A 18 19.34 4.83 22.70
N TRP A 19 18.22 5.53 22.52
CA TRP A 19 17.11 5.04 21.71
C TRP A 19 17.36 5.37 20.25
N THR A 20 17.04 4.43 19.36
CA THR A 20 17.19 4.62 17.92
C THR A 20 15.97 4.18 17.15
N LEU A 21 15.78 4.81 15.99
CA LEU A 21 14.80 4.44 14.97
C LEU A 21 15.56 4.36 13.65
N LYS A 22 16.06 3.15 13.35
CA LYS A 22 16.90 2.87 12.18
C LYS A 22 16.36 1.68 11.40
N SER A 23 16.56 1.70 10.09
CA SER A 23 16.25 0.62 9.16
C SER A 23 17.51 0.07 8.51
N LEU A 24 17.47 -1.21 8.15
CA LEU A 24 18.56 -1.87 7.45
C LEU A 24 18.49 -1.52 5.95
N LYS A 25 19.59 -1.00 5.39
CA LYS A 25 19.75 -0.80 3.94
C LYS A 25 20.91 -1.62 3.39
N TRP A 26 20.67 -2.21 2.22
CA TRP A 26 21.65 -2.98 1.46
C TRP A 26 22.21 -2.11 0.35
N TYR A 27 23.53 -2.10 0.21
CA TYR A 27 24.26 -1.39 -0.82
C TYR A 27 24.96 -2.39 -1.72
N SER A 28 24.89 -2.14 -3.03
CA SER A 28 25.71 -2.79 -4.04
C SER A 28 26.51 -1.70 -4.74
N SER A 29 27.78 -1.55 -4.36
CA SER A 29 28.73 -0.65 -5.02
C SER A 29 29.88 -1.48 -5.57
N GLY A 30 30.42 -1.08 -6.72
CA GLY A 30 31.22 -1.85 -7.69
C GLY A 30 32.17 -2.94 -7.17
N ASN A 31 32.76 -2.78 -5.98
CA ASN A 31 33.72 -3.73 -5.40
C ASN A 31 33.26 -4.44 -4.10
N VAL A 32 32.10 -4.10 -3.54
CA VAL A 32 31.55 -4.74 -2.33
C VAL A 32 30.11 -5.20 -2.61
N ARG A 33 29.93 -6.51 -2.79
CA ARG A 33 28.60 -7.13 -2.79
C ARG A 33 28.14 -7.26 -1.33
N ASN A 34 26.90 -6.84 -1.05
CA ASN A 34 26.22 -7.01 0.24
C ASN A 34 26.75 -6.13 1.39
N ALA A 35 27.14 -4.88 1.13
CA ALA A 35 27.38 -3.94 2.23
C ALA A 35 26.05 -3.60 2.92
N VAL A 36 26.02 -3.63 4.25
CA VAL A 36 24.81 -3.40 5.06
C VAL A 36 25.06 -2.25 6.03
N LYS A 37 24.13 -1.29 6.09
CA LYS A 37 24.18 -0.19 7.05
C LYS A 37 22.83 0.03 7.70
N TYR A 38 22.84 0.35 9.00
CA TYR A 38 21.68 0.92 9.67
C TYR A 38 21.65 2.43 9.45
N VAL A 39 20.56 2.92 8.87
CA VAL A 39 20.32 4.35 8.62
C VAL A 39 19.00 4.77 9.24
N ASN A 40 18.76 6.06 9.43
CA ASN A 40 17.46 6.56 9.89
C ASN A 40 16.32 5.98 9.05
N THR A 41 15.22 5.58 9.70
CA THR A 41 14.06 5.01 9.00
C THR A 41 13.42 6.02 8.06
N PHE A 42 13.40 7.30 8.48
CA PHE A 42 12.85 8.41 7.72
C PHE A 42 13.93 9.48 7.49
N GLY A 43 13.82 10.21 6.37
CA GLY A 43 14.76 11.27 5.99
C GLY A 43 16.07 10.78 5.39
N GLU A 44 17.04 11.69 5.28
CA GLU A 44 18.34 11.43 4.67
C GLU A 44 19.21 10.48 5.51
N GLU A 45 19.93 9.58 4.84
CA GLU A 45 20.61 8.43 5.45
C GLU A 45 21.71 8.78 6.47
N GLN A 46 22.25 10.01 6.41
CA GLN A 46 23.36 10.46 7.24
C GLN A 46 23.04 11.71 8.06
N ASN A 47 21.77 12.15 8.04
CA ASN A 47 21.40 13.38 8.73
C ASN A 47 21.10 13.07 10.20
N GLU A 48 22.13 13.21 11.04
CA GLU A 48 22.03 13.16 12.51
C GLU A 48 21.45 14.44 13.12
N SER A 49 20.94 15.36 12.30
CA SER A 49 20.25 16.55 12.81
C SER A 49 19.07 16.17 13.69
N PHE A 50 18.86 16.97 14.74
CA PHE A 50 17.69 16.89 15.60
C PHE A 50 16.41 17.42 14.92
N ASP A 51 16.51 17.99 13.72
CA ASP A 51 15.41 18.64 12.99
C ASP A 51 14.86 17.78 11.85
N ASN A 52 14.45 16.53 12.16
CA ASN A 52 13.80 15.68 11.17
C ASN A 52 12.63 14.88 11.75
N ASP A 53 11.79 14.37 10.86
CA ASP A 53 10.63 13.56 11.24
C ASP A 53 11.04 12.28 11.98
N ASN A 54 12.18 11.69 11.63
CA ASN A 54 12.70 10.50 12.32
C ASN A 54 12.91 10.79 13.81
N ARG A 55 13.44 11.96 14.16
CA ARG A 55 13.62 12.41 15.54
C ARG A 55 12.28 12.64 16.23
N ARG A 56 11.29 13.23 15.57
CA ARG A 56 9.95 13.42 16.16
C ARG A 56 9.25 12.08 16.45
N ILE A 57 9.34 11.12 15.53
CA ILE A 57 8.80 9.76 15.72
C ILE A 57 9.56 9.05 16.85
N LEU A 58 10.89 9.17 16.89
CA LEU A 58 11.72 8.65 17.97
C LEU A 58 11.28 9.22 19.33
N MET A 59 11.07 10.54 19.44
CA MET A 59 10.60 11.19 20.67
C MET A 59 9.23 10.67 21.11
N LEU A 60 8.27 10.50 20.20
CA LEU A 60 6.94 9.98 20.50
C LEU A 60 6.98 8.51 20.98
N LEU A 61 7.69 7.64 20.25
CA LEU A 61 7.80 6.23 20.61
C LEU A 61 8.56 6.02 21.93
N THR A 62 9.62 6.80 22.16
CA THR A 62 10.37 6.75 23.43
C THR A 62 9.55 7.29 24.60
N MET A 63 8.83 8.39 24.42
CA MET A 63 7.87 8.94 25.39
C MET A 63 6.90 7.84 25.85
N PHE A 64 6.27 7.12 24.92
CA PHE A 64 5.38 6.01 25.28
C PHE A 64 6.11 4.90 26.04
N HIS A 65 7.27 4.48 25.55
CA HIS A 65 8.02 3.36 26.11
C HIS A 65 8.49 3.62 27.54
N VAL A 66 9.03 4.81 27.83
CA VAL A 66 9.53 5.15 29.18
C VAL A 66 8.40 5.44 30.17
N SER A 67 7.24 5.88 29.67
CA SER A 67 6.06 6.15 30.52
C SER A 67 5.34 4.89 30.99
N ILE A 68 5.44 3.81 30.22
CA ILE A 68 4.76 2.53 30.48
C ILE A 68 5.83 1.42 30.46
N PRO A 69 6.70 1.34 31.48
CA PRO A 69 7.85 0.42 31.48
C PRO A 69 7.42 -1.05 31.62
N SER A 70 6.26 -1.32 32.25
CA SER A 70 5.65 -2.65 32.37
C SER A 70 5.73 -3.45 31.07
N MET A 71 6.18 -4.71 31.14
CA MET A 71 6.23 -5.61 29.97
C MET A 71 4.85 -6.07 29.50
N SER A 72 3.84 -5.98 30.38
CA SER A 72 2.45 -6.30 30.06
C SER A 72 1.70 -5.09 29.50
N TYR A 73 0.70 -5.35 28.66
CA TYR A 73 -0.27 -4.35 28.18
C TYR A 73 0.36 -3.16 27.43
N LYS A 74 1.27 -3.44 26.48
CA LYS A 74 1.91 -2.43 25.62
C LYS A 74 0.97 -1.88 24.53
N TYR A 75 -0.10 -1.21 24.95
CA TYR A 75 -1.13 -0.66 24.04
C TYR A 75 -0.57 0.33 23.03
N TRP A 76 0.44 1.14 23.39
CA TRP A 76 1.10 2.05 22.45
C TRP A 76 1.83 1.27 21.32
N LEU A 77 2.45 0.14 21.65
CA LEU A 77 3.18 -0.68 20.68
C LEU A 77 2.19 -1.36 19.74
N TYR A 78 1.07 -1.85 20.28
CA TYR A 78 -0.02 -2.36 19.48
C TYR A 78 -0.57 -1.29 18.53
N ALA A 79 -0.82 -0.06 19.01
CA ALA A 79 -1.27 1.05 18.17
C ALA A 79 -0.27 1.36 17.03
N ALA A 80 1.02 1.49 17.36
CA ALA A 80 2.08 1.73 16.40
C ALA A 80 2.17 0.62 15.33
N LEU A 81 2.20 -0.64 15.75
CA LEU A 81 2.24 -1.80 14.84
C LEU A 81 1.00 -1.90 13.97
N ARG A 82 -0.18 -1.63 14.54
CA ARG A 82 -1.45 -1.59 13.81
C ARG A 82 -1.40 -0.52 12.71
N TYR A 83 -0.90 0.66 13.01
CA TYR A 83 -0.76 1.71 11.99
C TYR A 83 0.11 1.24 10.84
N VAL A 84 1.35 0.82 11.12
CA VAL A 84 2.31 0.45 10.07
C VAL A 84 1.92 -0.82 9.31
N TYR A 85 1.20 -1.75 9.93
CA TYR A 85 0.67 -2.95 9.27
C TYR A 85 -0.42 -2.63 8.23
N ASN A 86 -1.18 -1.56 8.49
CA ASN A 86 -2.23 -1.11 7.59
C ASN A 86 -1.73 -0.15 6.50
N GLN A 87 -0.46 0.22 6.52
CA GLN A 87 0.14 1.02 5.44
C GLN A 87 0.83 0.13 4.41
N ALA A 88 0.63 0.43 3.12
CA ALA A 88 1.49 -0.11 2.06
C ALA A 88 2.89 0.52 2.10
N GLU A 89 2.96 1.82 2.41
CA GLU A 89 4.19 2.55 2.69
C GLU A 89 3.93 3.51 3.84
N VAL A 90 4.86 3.60 4.79
CA VAL A 90 4.71 4.45 5.97
C VAL A 90 5.28 5.83 5.65
N GLU A 91 4.40 6.81 5.51
CA GLU A 91 4.77 8.23 5.39
C GLU A 91 5.01 8.83 6.80
N SER A 92 6.08 9.60 6.95
CA SER A 92 6.56 10.05 8.26
C SER A 92 5.61 11.06 8.92
N ASP A 93 5.13 12.05 8.17
CA ASP A 93 4.18 13.07 8.64
C ASP A 93 2.85 12.45 9.11
N LYS A 94 2.33 11.47 8.35
CA LYS A 94 1.11 10.73 8.72
C LYS A 94 1.32 9.88 9.96
N TYR A 95 2.48 9.23 10.09
CA TYR A 95 2.80 8.43 11.27
C TYR A 95 2.96 9.29 12.52
N ILE A 96 3.60 10.47 12.40
CA ILE A 96 3.67 11.48 13.48
C ILE A 96 2.25 11.87 13.91
N SER A 97 1.39 12.25 12.97
CA SER A 97 0.01 12.66 13.26
C SER A 97 -0.77 11.56 13.98
N TYR A 98 -0.61 10.30 13.57
CA TYR A 98 -1.23 9.16 14.24
C TYR A 98 -0.70 8.97 15.68
N LEU A 99 0.63 8.95 15.87
CA LEU A 99 1.23 8.75 17.18
C LEU A 99 0.85 9.88 18.16
N GLU A 100 0.79 11.12 17.68
CA GLU A 100 0.29 12.26 18.47
C GLU A 100 -1.19 12.11 18.82
N HIS A 101 -2.02 11.65 17.88
CA HIS A 101 -3.42 11.35 18.14
C HIS A 101 -3.59 10.28 19.23
N ILE A 102 -2.78 9.22 19.20
CA ILE A 102 -2.79 8.18 20.24
C ILE A 102 -2.31 8.75 21.58
N ALA A 103 -1.25 9.56 21.60
CA ALA A 103 -0.72 10.17 22.82
C ALA A 103 -1.78 11.08 23.47
N LYS A 104 -2.43 11.92 22.67
CA LYS A 104 -3.54 12.78 23.10
C LYS A 104 -4.70 11.94 23.65
N SER A 105 -5.08 10.87 22.97
CA SER A 105 -6.17 10.01 23.45
C SER A 105 -5.84 9.37 24.80
N PHE A 106 -4.63 8.83 24.96
CA PHE A 106 -4.21 8.24 26.25
C PHE A 106 -4.18 9.29 27.37
N VAL A 107 -3.71 10.50 27.09
CA VAL A 107 -3.64 11.57 28.09
C VAL A 107 -5.04 12.12 28.41
N PHE A 108 -5.83 12.47 27.41
CA PHE A 108 -7.06 13.25 27.59
C PHE A 108 -8.34 12.41 27.67
N ASP A 109 -8.40 11.23 27.04
CA ASP A 109 -9.58 10.35 27.11
C ASP A 109 -9.44 9.26 28.18
N ASN A 110 -8.23 9.05 28.70
CA ASN A 110 -8.01 8.09 29.79
C ASN A 110 -7.51 8.80 31.05
N TYR A 111 -6.24 9.22 31.09
CA TYR A 111 -5.64 9.66 32.36
C TYR A 111 -6.21 10.97 32.93
N LEU A 112 -6.67 11.89 32.09
CA LEU A 112 -7.27 13.17 32.50
C LEU A 112 -8.78 13.23 32.27
N ALA A 113 -9.40 12.19 31.73
CA ALA A 113 -10.83 12.19 31.47
C ALA A 113 -11.64 12.07 32.78
N ARG A 114 -12.77 12.76 32.88
CA ARG A 114 -13.77 12.49 33.92
C ARG A 114 -14.36 11.08 33.80
N LYS A 115 -14.57 10.63 32.56
CA LYS A 115 -15.01 9.28 32.22
C LYS A 115 -13.96 8.62 31.34
N GLU A 116 -13.24 7.67 31.90
CA GLU A 116 -12.11 7.02 31.23
C GLU A 116 -12.57 6.16 30.07
N LEU A 117 -11.86 6.27 28.95
CA LEU A 117 -12.08 5.50 27.75
C LEU A 117 -11.09 4.33 27.69
N ASP A 118 -11.60 3.19 27.23
CA ASP A 118 -10.80 1.98 27.05
C ASP A 118 -9.82 2.09 25.87
N TYR A 119 -8.66 1.43 26.00
CA TYR A 119 -7.61 1.43 24.98
C TYR A 119 -8.06 0.88 23.64
N TYR A 120 -8.93 -0.14 23.61
CA TYR A 120 -9.46 -0.66 22.36
C TYR A 120 -10.24 0.41 21.60
N LYS A 121 -11.07 1.20 22.28
CA LYS A 121 -11.85 2.28 21.66
C LYS A 121 -10.93 3.37 21.12
N MET A 122 -9.93 3.80 21.90
CA MET A 122 -8.96 4.82 21.48
C MET A 122 -8.12 4.38 20.27
N ILE A 123 -7.77 3.10 20.16
CA ILE A 123 -6.85 2.61 19.13
C ILE A 123 -7.57 2.12 17.86
N ASN A 124 -8.77 1.56 18.00
CA ASN A 124 -9.47 0.88 16.91
C ASN A 124 -10.71 1.61 16.39
N ILE A 125 -11.34 2.46 17.20
CA ILE A 125 -12.65 3.07 16.88
C ILE A 125 -12.52 4.57 16.66
N ASN A 126 -11.91 5.29 17.61
CA ASN A 126 -11.86 6.76 17.61
C ASN A 126 -10.77 7.30 16.69
N LEU A 127 -10.79 6.93 15.42
CA LEU A 127 -9.75 7.22 14.43
C LEU A 127 -10.09 8.40 13.50
N GLN A 128 -10.96 9.27 13.96
CA GLN A 128 -11.43 10.48 13.28
C GLN A 128 -11.01 11.73 14.07
N PRO A 129 -11.14 12.95 13.52
CA PRO A 129 -10.86 14.16 14.27
C PRO A 129 -11.69 14.24 15.56
N ILE A 130 -11.05 14.62 16.66
CA ILE A 130 -11.65 14.70 17.99
C ILE A 130 -11.47 16.12 18.52
N ASP A 131 -12.58 16.77 18.83
CA ASP A 131 -12.58 18.03 19.55
C ASP A 131 -12.90 17.81 21.03
N ARG A 132 -11.97 18.19 21.92
CA ARG A 132 -12.08 18.00 23.37
C ARG A 132 -12.28 19.34 24.05
N THR A 133 -13.38 19.48 24.76
CA THR A 133 -13.62 20.65 25.63
C THR A 133 -13.02 20.43 27.01
N SER A 134 -12.59 21.52 27.66
CA SER A 134 -11.98 21.44 28.99
C SER A 134 -12.91 20.91 30.10
N GLU A 135 -14.23 20.92 29.86
CA GLU A 135 -15.24 20.40 30.78
C GLU A 135 -15.17 18.87 30.92
N LEU A 136 -14.70 18.17 29.88
CA LEU A 136 -14.53 16.72 29.88
C LEU A 136 -13.30 16.26 30.67
N LEU A 137 -12.41 17.20 31.02
CA LEU A 137 -11.17 16.94 31.75
C LEU A 137 -11.35 17.13 33.25
N ASP A 138 -10.74 16.24 34.03
CA ASP A 138 -10.61 16.35 35.48
C ASP A 138 -9.20 16.84 35.83
N MET A 139 -9.07 18.15 36.01
CA MET A 139 -7.79 18.79 36.33
C MET A 139 -7.24 18.38 37.70
N LYS A 140 -8.08 17.85 38.62
CA LYS A 140 -7.60 17.32 39.90
C LYS A 140 -6.67 16.12 39.71
N LYS A 141 -6.77 15.42 38.58
CA LYS A 141 -5.87 14.31 38.21
C LYS A 141 -4.43 14.74 37.89
N LEU A 142 -4.16 16.05 37.86
CA LEU A 142 -2.79 16.59 37.77
C LEU A 142 -2.13 16.84 39.13
N GLN A 143 -2.87 16.72 40.23
CA GLN A 143 -2.31 16.85 41.57
C GLN A 143 -1.52 15.60 41.95
N TYR A 144 -0.48 15.76 42.76
CA TYR A 144 0.45 14.70 43.17
C TYR A 144 -0.24 13.38 43.52
N ASP A 145 -1.27 13.43 44.38
CA ASP A 145 -1.94 12.23 44.90
C ASP A 145 -2.85 11.52 43.87
N ASN A 146 -3.22 12.20 42.79
CA ASN A 146 -4.14 11.69 41.77
C ASN A 146 -3.45 11.30 40.45
N LEU A 147 -2.14 11.53 40.34
CA LEU A 147 -1.38 11.24 39.13
C LEU A 147 -1.19 9.72 38.96
N ARG A 148 -1.86 9.16 37.95
CA ARG A 148 -1.87 7.70 37.70
C ARG A 148 -0.71 7.20 36.85
N ASN A 149 -0.15 8.05 35.97
CA ASN A 149 0.85 7.60 35.00
C ASN A 149 1.82 8.71 34.56
N ASN A 150 3.09 8.34 34.41
CA ASN A 150 4.17 9.24 34.00
C ASN A 150 4.02 9.76 32.57
N LEU A 151 3.13 9.18 31.76
CA LEU A 151 2.82 9.67 30.42
C LEU A 151 2.37 11.13 30.44
N ILE A 152 1.69 11.58 31.50
CA ILE A 152 1.30 12.99 31.63
C ILE A 152 2.54 13.90 31.63
N PHE A 153 3.53 13.60 32.48
CA PHE A 153 4.76 14.39 32.54
C PHE A 153 5.56 14.31 31.25
N ASN A 154 5.74 13.10 30.71
CA ASN A 154 6.50 12.93 29.48
C ASN A 154 5.81 13.57 28.27
N PHE A 155 4.47 13.59 28.24
CA PHE A 155 3.72 14.31 27.22
C PHE A 155 3.84 15.82 27.37
N ILE A 156 3.83 16.35 28.60
CA ILE A 156 4.14 17.77 28.85
C ILE A 156 5.54 18.11 28.33
N ASP A 157 6.55 17.29 28.65
CA ASP A 157 7.91 17.48 28.15
C ASP A 157 8.00 17.38 26.63
N TYR A 158 7.24 16.48 26.00
CA TYR A 158 7.12 16.41 24.54
C TYR A 158 6.53 17.70 23.95
N LEU A 159 5.45 18.23 24.53
CA LEU A 159 4.84 19.49 24.06
C LEU A 159 5.79 20.68 24.24
N LEU A 160 6.51 20.73 25.36
CA LEU A 160 7.54 21.75 25.61
C LEU A 160 8.73 21.60 24.64
N TRP A 161 9.12 20.37 24.31
CA TRP A 161 10.12 20.08 23.29
C TRP A 161 9.70 20.65 21.94
N ILE A 162 8.50 20.32 21.46
CA ILE A 162 7.96 20.87 20.20
C ILE A 162 7.96 22.40 20.22
N LYS A 163 7.54 23.01 21.33
CA LYS A 163 7.42 24.48 21.44
C LYS A 163 8.75 25.22 21.50
N LYS A 164 9.81 24.61 22.05
CA LYS A 164 11.04 25.33 22.42
C LYS A 164 12.33 24.80 21.79
N ARG A 165 12.33 23.63 21.15
CA ARG A 165 13.54 23.00 20.58
C ARG A 165 14.28 23.88 19.57
N ASP A 166 13.59 24.77 18.87
CA ASP A 166 14.22 25.64 17.86
C ASP A 166 14.96 26.83 18.51
N SER A 167 14.65 27.14 19.77
CA SER A 167 15.18 28.29 20.52
C SER A 167 16.16 27.92 21.64
N ASP A 168 16.26 26.64 22.00
CA ASP A 168 17.03 26.18 23.15
C ASP A 168 17.75 24.86 22.86
N THR A 169 19.08 24.90 22.81
CA THR A 169 19.93 23.76 22.45
C THR A 169 19.82 22.60 23.43
N LYS A 170 19.67 22.86 24.75
CA LYS A 170 19.52 21.78 25.74
C LYS A 170 18.17 21.07 25.56
N ILE A 171 17.11 21.82 25.24
CA ILE A 171 15.81 21.24 24.91
C ILE A 171 15.89 20.48 23.58
N LYS A 172 16.54 21.03 22.55
CA LYS A 172 16.69 20.38 21.25
C LYS A 172 17.30 18.98 21.35
N GLN A 173 18.34 18.85 22.17
CA GLN A 173 19.09 17.61 22.39
C GLN A 173 18.45 16.66 23.40
N TYR A 174 17.34 17.05 24.05
CA TYR A 174 16.69 16.25 25.08
C TYR A 174 16.28 14.86 24.60
N GLU A 175 16.53 13.85 25.44
CA GLU A 175 16.12 12.46 25.22
C GLU A 175 15.33 11.93 26.42
N PHE A 176 14.26 11.19 26.10
CA PHE A 176 13.50 10.46 27.10
C PHE A 176 14.30 9.26 27.62
N SER A 177 14.41 9.15 28.93
CA SER A 177 15.00 8.01 29.63
C SER A 177 14.04 7.47 30.68
N PHE A 178 14.35 6.33 31.28
CA PHE A 178 13.53 5.77 32.35
C PHE A 178 13.63 6.63 33.60
N ARG A 179 12.64 7.50 33.77
CA ARG A 179 12.44 8.35 34.93
C ARG A 179 11.07 8.01 35.52
N SER A 180 11.04 7.74 36.81
CA SER A 180 9.82 7.28 37.50
C SER A 180 9.60 7.94 38.86
N SER A 181 10.51 8.82 39.27
CA SER A 181 10.35 9.61 40.49
C SER A 181 9.67 10.92 40.18
N VAL A 182 8.46 11.12 40.72
CA VAL A 182 7.86 12.45 40.80
C VAL A 182 8.56 13.22 41.92
N GLU A 183 9.07 14.39 41.58
CA GLU A 183 9.81 15.27 42.48
C GLU A 183 9.06 16.59 42.70
N HIS A 184 9.00 17.03 43.95
CA HIS A 184 8.53 18.35 44.34
C HIS A 184 9.69 19.32 44.29
N TYR A 185 9.67 20.30 43.39
CA TYR A 185 10.80 21.23 43.27
C TYR A 185 10.97 22.09 44.53
N TYR A 186 9.88 22.67 45.03
CA TYR A 186 9.77 23.09 46.42
C TYR A 186 9.49 21.86 47.31
N PRO A 187 10.37 21.52 48.26
CA PRO A 187 10.33 20.24 48.97
C PRO A 187 9.17 20.16 49.97
N GLN A 188 8.64 18.95 50.19
CA GLN A 188 7.64 18.69 51.23
C GLN A 188 8.22 18.82 52.64
N ASN A 189 9.46 18.35 52.82
CA ASN A 189 10.16 18.35 54.10
C ASN A 189 11.53 19.02 53.93
N PRO A 190 11.59 20.37 53.90
CA PRO A 190 12.86 21.09 53.77
C PRO A 190 13.86 20.69 54.87
N ILE A 191 15.14 20.56 54.53
CA ILE A 191 16.20 20.30 55.54
C ILE A 191 16.30 21.45 56.55
N ASN A 192 16.19 22.68 56.06
CA ASN A 192 16.14 23.85 56.92
C ASN A 192 14.74 23.94 57.56
N LYS A 193 14.66 23.76 58.88
CA LYS A 193 13.40 23.81 59.64
C LYS A 193 12.76 25.20 59.66
N ASP A 194 13.53 26.24 59.37
CA ASP A 194 13.05 27.63 59.29
C ASP A 194 12.50 27.97 57.88
N ALA A 195 12.55 27.03 56.93
CA ALA A 195 11.98 27.24 55.60
C ALA A 195 10.46 27.42 55.67
N THR A 196 9.95 28.38 54.90
CA THR A 196 8.51 28.68 54.83
C THR A 196 7.71 27.47 54.38
N LYS A 197 6.77 27.02 55.22
CA LYS A 197 5.80 26.00 54.80
C LYS A 197 4.85 26.61 53.77
N ILE A 198 4.68 25.92 52.65
CA ILE A 198 3.71 26.30 51.61
C ILE A 198 2.44 25.45 51.72
N ASP A 199 1.30 26.02 51.34
CA ASP A 199 0.02 25.33 51.38
C ASP A 199 0.03 24.08 50.48
N PRO A 200 -0.54 22.94 50.92
CA PRO A 200 -0.68 21.72 50.12
C PRO A 200 -1.23 21.93 48.70
N VAL A 201 -2.12 22.91 48.49
CA VAL A 201 -2.67 23.22 47.16
C VAL A 201 -1.58 23.62 46.16
N TYR A 202 -0.55 24.33 46.62
CA TYR A 202 0.60 24.74 45.83
C TYR A 202 1.70 23.68 45.84
N LEU A 203 1.93 23.04 47.00
CA LEU A 203 2.95 22.01 47.16
C LEU A 203 2.71 20.84 46.19
N HIS A 204 1.47 20.33 46.13
CA HIS A 204 1.09 19.16 45.33
C HIS A 204 0.56 19.54 43.92
N SER A 205 0.64 20.81 43.54
CA SER A 205 0.25 21.29 42.22
C SER A 205 1.24 20.84 41.15
N ILE A 206 0.74 20.53 39.94
CA ILE A 206 1.57 20.22 38.76
C ILE A 206 2.58 21.33 38.45
N GLY A 207 2.31 22.57 38.89
CA GLY A 207 3.26 23.68 38.84
C GLY A 207 4.58 23.33 39.52
N ASN A 208 4.53 22.70 40.70
CA ASN A 208 5.69 22.35 41.52
C ASN A 208 6.26 20.94 41.25
N LEU A 209 5.60 20.11 40.44
CA LEU A 209 5.99 18.72 40.19
C LEU A 209 6.80 18.55 38.91
N CYS A 210 7.78 17.64 38.92
CA CYS A 210 8.48 17.21 37.71
C CYS A 210 8.93 15.75 37.81
N LEU A 211 9.32 15.15 36.69
CA LEU A 211 9.78 13.76 36.65
C LEU A 211 11.31 13.71 36.57
N ILE A 212 11.95 13.02 37.50
CA ILE A 212 13.42 12.87 37.57
C ILE A 212 13.84 11.41 37.81
N SER A 213 15.15 11.15 37.79
CA SER A 213 15.66 9.82 38.14
C SER A 213 15.51 9.52 39.64
N HIS A 214 15.37 8.24 39.99
CA HIS A 214 15.25 7.81 41.38
C HIS A 214 16.46 8.23 42.23
N GLU A 215 17.67 8.06 41.71
CA GLU A 215 18.90 8.42 42.40
C GLU A 215 18.97 9.91 42.74
N LYS A 216 18.61 10.76 41.78
CA LYS A 216 18.59 12.21 41.98
C LYS A 216 17.51 12.63 42.97
N ASN A 217 16.33 12.02 42.89
CA ASN A 217 15.26 12.27 43.87
C ASN A 217 15.71 11.91 45.29
N SER A 218 16.29 10.73 45.47
CA SER A 218 16.77 10.28 46.79
C SER A 218 17.84 11.20 47.39
N ARG A 219 18.63 11.89 46.57
CA ARG A 219 19.67 12.83 47.03
C ARG A 219 19.13 14.23 47.34
N MET A 220 18.10 14.67 46.62
CA MET A 220 17.70 16.08 46.58
C MET A 220 16.28 16.37 47.06
N ASN A 221 15.45 15.37 47.35
CA ASN A 221 14.02 15.55 47.68
C ASN A 221 13.73 16.66 48.71
N ASN A 222 14.59 16.82 49.71
CA ASN A 222 14.44 17.76 50.83
C ASN A 222 15.18 19.10 50.63
N TYR A 223 15.89 19.27 49.51
CA TYR A 223 16.58 20.53 49.20
C TYR A 223 15.62 21.60 48.71
N LEU A 224 15.92 22.85 49.02
CA LEU A 224 15.20 24.01 48.49
C LEU A 224 15.52 24.20 46.99
N PRO A 225 14.65 24.90 46.24
CA PRO A 225 14.81 25.13 44.80
C PRO A 225 16.19 25.64 44.38
N GLU A 226 16.77 26.60 45.11
CA GLU A 226 18.10 27.15 44.80
C GLU A 226 19.21 26.11 44.92
N ALA A 227 19.17 25.28 45.97
CA ALA A 227 20.13 24.19 46.15
C ALA A 227 19.96 23.12 45.04
N LYS A 228 18.72 22.79 44.65
CA LYS A 228 18.46 21.88 43.52
C LYS A 228 19.01 22.43 42.22
N LYS A 229 18.78 23.71 41.92
CA LYS A 229 19.31 24.41 40.74
C LYS A 229 20.84 24.33 40.68
N ASN A 230 21.52 24.54 41.81
CA ASN A 230 22.97 24.47 41.89
C ASN A 230 23.53 23.06 41.65
N GLN A 231 22.79 21.99 41.96
CA GLN A 231 23.25 20.63 41.62
C GLN A 231 23.12 20.32 40.13
N TYR A 232 22.10 20.86 39.46
CA TYR A 232 21.89 20.67 38.03
C TYR A 232 22.74 21.58 37.14
N SER A 233 23.26 22.69 37.67
CA SER A 233 24.15 23.59 36.91
C SER A 233 25.44 22.89 36.44
N GLN A 234 25.86 21.84 37.16
CA GLN A 234 27.02 21.01 36.82
C GLN A 234 26.68 19.84 35.88
N SER A 235 25.41 19.63 35.51
CA SER A 235 24.98 18.53 34.65
C SER A 235 24.73 18.99 33.21
N ASP A 236 25.33 18.28 32.26
CA ASP A 236 25.08 18.52 30.83
C ASP A 236 23.69 18.04 30.40
N SER A 237 23.18 16.98 31.03
CA SER A 237 21.87 16.39 30.73
C SER A 237 20.75 16.94 31.61
N ILE A 238 19.59 17.20 31.02
CA ILE A 238 18.37 17.57 31.77
C ILE A 238 17.46 16.35 31.98
N ASP A 239 16.81 16.27 33.14
CA ASP A 239 15.88 15.17 33.45
C ASP A 239 14.45 15.40 32.96
N SER A 240 14.03 16.65 32.91
CA SER A 240 12.73 17.03 32.41
C SER A 240 12.88 18.41 31.83
N ILE A 241 12.26 18.65 30.68
CA ILE A 241 12.23 19.98 30.08
C ILE A 241 11.45 20.92 31.00
N LYS A 242 10.36 20.44 31.61
CA LYS A 242 9.60 21.16 32.62
C LYS A 242 10.49 21.59 33.78
N GLN A 243 11.23 20.66 34.38
CA GLN A 243 12.15 20.97 35.48
C GLN A 243 13.22 21.99 35.06
N TYR A 244 13.80 21.80 33.88
CA TYR A 244 14.80 22.72 33.33
C TYR A 244 14.26 24.14 33.19
N LEU A 245 13.00 24.30 32.78
CA LEU A 245 12.34 25.61 32.73
C LEU A 245 12.06 26.19 34.12
N MET A 246 11.68 25.35 35.10
CA MET A 246 11.49 25.79 36.50
C MET A 246 12.81 26.35 37.08
N MET A 247 13.94 25.73 36.76
CA MET A 247 15.28 26.19 37.18
C MET A 247 15.71 27.50 36.52
N LYS A 248 15.10 27.92 35.41
CA LYS A 248 15.41 29.21 34.77
C LYS A 248 14.80 30.40 35.51
N GLU A 249 13.76 30.19 36.31
CA GLU A 249 13.22 31.25 37.16
C GLU A 249 14.29 31.66 38.19
N THR A 250 14.28 32.96 38.54
CA THR A 250 15.23 33.53 39.52
C THR A 250 14.89 33.08 40.93
N GLU A 251 13.60 32.99 41.24
CA GLU A 251 13.05 32.60 42.53
C GLU A 251 11.96 31.55 42.31
N TRP A 252 11.63 30.79 43.36
CA TRP A 252 10.61 29.75 43.27
C TRP A 252 9.74 29.73 44.52
N HIS A 253 8.68 30.53 44.48
CA HIS A 253 7.67 30.65 45.53
C HIS A 253 6.27 30.40 44.95
N ILE A 254 5.23 30.60 45.77
CA ILE A 254 3.82 30.34 45.43
C ILE A 254 3.43 31.00 44.10
N SER A 255 3.82 32.26 43.87
CA SER A 255 3.47 32.98 42.63
C SER A 255 4.07 32.35 41.36
N GLN A 256 5.31 31.85 41.42
CA GLN A 256 5.92 31.11 40.30
C GLN A 256 5.27 29.73 40.11
N ILE A 257 4.92 29.05 41.20
CA ILE A 257 4.22 27.76 41.15
C ILE A 257 2.86 27.93 40.44
N GLU A 258 2.05 28.92 40.85
CA GLU A 258 0.75 29.21 40.26
C GLU A 258 0.86 29.60 38.78
N LYS A 259 1.82 30.47 38.46
CA LYS A 259 2.10 30.88 37.08
C LYS A 259 2.47 29.66 36.22
N HIS A 260 3.39 28.83 36.70
CA HIS A 260 3.84 27.66 35.96
C HIS A 260 2.73 26.61 35.81
N GLU A 261 1.92 26.38 36.84
CA GLU A 261 0.72 25.53 36.74
C GLU A 261 -0.22 26.03 35.64
N LYS A 262 -0.54 27.33 35.64
CA LYS A 262 -1.40 27.95 34.63
C LYS A 262 -0.83 27.80 33.22
N ASP A 263 0.48 27.96 33.05
CA ASP A 263 1.16 27.79 31.77
C ASP A 263 1.07 26.34 31.27
N ILE A 264 1.27 25.35 32.15
CA ILE A 264 1.14 23.93 31.82
C ILE A 264 -0.30 23.55 31.49
N ILE A 265 -1.28 24.01 32.28
CA ILE A 265 -2.69 23.76 32.00
C ILE A 265 -3.10 24.36 30.66
N THR A 266 -2.62 25.57 30.35
CA THR A 266 -2.88 26.22 29.06
C THR A 266 -2.25 25.44 27.92
N LEU A 267 -1.00 24.96 28.07
CA LEU A 267 -0.32 24.13 27.09
C LEU A 267 -1.09 22.84 26.80
N LEU A 268 -1.59 22.15 27.83
CA LEU A 268 -2.39 20.94 27.69
C LEU A 268 -3.71 21.23 26.97
N LYS A 269 -4.45 22.28 27.37
CA LYS A 269 -5.73 22.66 26.75
C LYS A 269 -5.57 22.98 25.26
N GLN A 270 -4.52 23.72 24.87
CA GLN A 270 -4.23 24.03 23.47
C GLN A 270 -3.91 22.80 22.61
N ASN A 271 -3.49 21.70 23.24
CA ASN A 271 -3.09 20.47 22.56
C ASN A 271 -4.06 19.29 22.83
N ALA A 272 -5.23 19.56 23.39
CA ALA A 272 -6.20 18.52 23.75
C ALA A 272 -6.84 17.86 22.53
N SER A 273 -7.26 18.66 21.54
CA SER A 273 -7.94 18.18 20.33
C SER A 273 -6.96 17.56 19.32
N SER A 274 -7.46 16.65 18.48
CA SER A 274 -6.69 15.97 17.43
C SER A 274 -7.36 16.12 16.08
N THR A 275 -6.59 16.50 15.06
CA THR A 275 -7.07 16.62 13.67
C THR A 275 -6.79 15.37 12.84
N PHE A 276 -6.21 14.32 13.44
CA PHE A 276 -5.90 13.08 12.74
C PHE A 276 -7.17 12.44 12.18
N ASN A 277 -7.11 12.00 10.93
CA ASN A 277 -8.18 11.28 10.26
C ASN A 277 -7.59 10.08 9.53
N TRP A 278 -8.02 8.88 9.93
CA TRP A 278 -7.56 7.63 9.37
C TRP A 278 -7.98 7.42 7.90
N GLU A 279 -9.08 7.99 7.45
CA GLU A 279 -9.52 7.87 6.05
C GLU A 279 -8.75 8.81 5.12
N VAL A 280 -8.31 9.96 5.63
CA VAL A 280 -7.51 10.93 4.88
C VAL A 280 -6.01 10.58 4.90
N GLY A 281 -5.54 9.82 5.88
CA GLY A 281 -4.12 9.46 6.06
C GLY A 281 -3.80 7.96 6.08
N GLY A 282 -4.78 7.06 6.10
CA GLY A 282 -4.60 5.62 6.06
C GLY A 282 -4.87 5.09 4.66
N ILE A 283 -3.94 4.30 4.13
CA ILE A 283 -4.14 3.62 2.85
C ILE A 283 -5.35 2.69 2.99
N THR A 284 -6.47 3.03 2.34
CA THR A 284 -7.67 2.18 2.32
C THR A 284 -7.32 0.78 1.81
N LYS A 285 -8.14 -0.22 2.16
CA LYS A 285 -7.96 -1.61 1.65
C LYS A 285 -7.76 -1.63 0.13
N ALA A 286 -8.54 -0.84 -0.59
CA ALA A 286 -8.45 -0.66 -2.04
C ALA A 286 -7.07 -0.18 -2.49
N ARG A 287 -6.55 0.90 -1.88
CA ARG A 287 -5.23 1.47 -2.18
C ARG A 287 -4.11 0.51 -1.80
N LYS A 288 -4.27 -0.24 -0.70
CA LYS A 288 -3.31 -1.27 -0.25
C LYS A 288 -3.21 -2.39 -1.28
N TRP A 289 -4.35 -2.92 -1.70
CA TRP A 289 -4.42 -3.94 -2.75
C TRP A 289 -3.88 -3.44 -4.07
N PHE A 290 -4.22 -2.22 -4.49
CA PHE A 290 -3.69 -1.64 -5.72
C PHE A 290 -2.15 -1.62 -5.72
N LYS A 291 -1.52 -1.08 -4.66
CA LYS A 291 -0.06 -1.06 -4.53
C LYS A 291 0.55 -2.47 -4.48
N LEU A 292 -0.06 -3.38 -3.74
CA LEU A 292 0.42 -4.75 -3.55
C LEU A 292 0.38 -5.55 -4.87
N TYR A 293 -0.78 -5.61 -5.51
CA TYR A 293 -0.99 -6.42 -6.72
C TYR A 293 -0.34 -5.80 -7.95
N LYS A 294 -0.10 -4.48 -7.99
CA LYS A 294 0.73 -3.84 -9.02
C LYS A 294 2.12 -4.48 -9.13
N GLN A 295 2.66 -4.98 -8.01
CA GLN A 295 3.97 -5.65 -7.96
C GLN A 295 3.87 -7.18 -8.04
N GLN A 296 2.85 -7.78 -7.41
CA GLN A 296 2.74 -9.23 -7.28
C GLN A 296 2.02 -9.89 -8.46
N ASP A 297 0.86 -9.35 -8.85
CA ASP A 297 0.04 -9.88 -9.95
C ASP A 297 -0.71 -8.75 -10.65
N LYS A 298 0.00 -8.11 -11.58
CA LYS A 298 -0.53 -7.04 -12.42
C LYS A 298 -1.70 -7.48 -13.31
N ILE A 299 -1.81 -8.78 -13.64
CA ILE A 299 -2.89 -9.30 -14.47
C ILE A 299 -4.19 -9.32 -13.68
N LEU A 300 -4.15 -9.87 -12.46
CA LEU A 300 -5.30 -9.88 -11.56
C LEU A 300 -5.77 -8.46 -11.24
N LEU A 301 -4.83 -7.53 -10.99
CA LEU A 301 -5.17 -6.13 -10.74
C LEU A 301 -5.86 -5.48 -11.94
N ILE A 302 -5.33 -5.62 -13.15
CA ILE A 302 -5.94 -5.03 -14.35
C ILE A 302 -7.33 -5.62 -14.61
N ARG A 303 -7.51 -6.94 -14.49
CA ARG A 303 -8.85 -7.56 -14.62
C ARG A 303 -9.84 -6.98 -13.63
N THR A 304 -9.40 -6.76 -12.40
CA THR A 304 -10.23 -6.14 -11.36
C THR A 304 -10.62 -4.72 -11.76
N LEU A 305 -9.65 -3.90 -12.15
CA LEU A 305 -9.89 -2.49 -12.48
C LEU A 305 -10.77 -2.32 -13.73
N MET A 306 -10.60 -3.20 -14.73
CA MET A 306 -11.44 -3.21 -15.95
C MET A 306 -12.93 -3.45 -15.65
N CYS A 307 -13.26 -4.07 -14.51
CA CYS A 307 -14.66 -4.20 -14.06
C CYS A 307 -15.32 -2.85 -13.79
N PHE A 308 -14.53 -1.81 -13.49
CA PHE A 308 -15.01 -0.50 -13.06
C PHE A 308 -14.90 0.60 -14.11
N GLY A 309 -14.28 0.32 -15.26
CA GLY A 309 -14.13 1.26 -16.37
C GLY A 309 -12.95 0.92 -17.27
N GLU A 310 -12.65 1.83 -18.19
CA GLU A 310 -11.48 1.75 -19.07
C GLU A 310 -10.20 2.05 -18.29
N VAL A 311 -9.15 1.27 -18.56
CA VAL A 311 -7.82 1.41 -17.92
C VAL A 311 -6.68 1.27 -18.92
N ASP A 312 -7.01 1.15 -20.19
CA ASP A 312 -6.10 1.24 -21.31
C ASP A 312 -5.98 2.68 -21.78
N PHE A 313 -4.79 3.05 -22.25
CA PHE A 313 -4.53 4.39 -22.73
C PHE A 313 -3.82 4.33 -24.07
N ASN A 314 -4.24 5.16 -25.01
CA ASN A 314 -3.56 5.30 -26.29
C ASN A 314 -2.13 5.81 -26.06
N THR A 315 -1.16 5.11 -26.65
CA THR A 315 0.29 5.35 -26.56
C THR A 315 0.91 5.68 -27.92
N GLY A 316 0.08 5.99 -28.92
CA GLY A 316 0.45 6.34 -30.28
C GLY A 316 0.04 5.28 -31.30
N TRP A 317 0.76 5.25 -32.41
CA TRP A 317 0.47 4.39 -33.56
C TRP A 317 1.62 3.42 -33.80
N ALA A 318 1.31 2.15 -34.05
CA ALA A 318 2.31 1.13 -34.35
C ALA A 318 1.77 0.09 -35.34
N ALA A 319 2.58 -0.23 -36.37
CA ALA A 319 2.28 -1.31 -37.33
C ALA A 319 0.87 -1.22 -37.96
N GLY A 320 0.41 -0.02 -38.32
CA GLY A 320 -0.88 0.13 -39.01
C GLY A 320 -2.09 0.44 -38.12
N MET A 321 -1.94 0.47 -36.80
CA MET A 321 -3.05 0.55 -35.85
C MET A 321 -2.77 1.44 -34.64
N ASP A 322 -3.84 1.90 -33.99
CA ASP A 322 -3.75 2.58 -32.70
C ASP A 322 -3.27 1.60 -31.63
N LYS A 323 -2.31 2.04 -30.82
CA LYS A 323 -1.66 1.23 -29.81
C LYS A 323 -2.08 1.67 -28.41
N TYR A 324 -2.54 0.72 -27.62
CA TYR A 324 -2.99 0.94 -26.25
C TYR A 324 -2.09 0.21 -25.25
N ASN A 325 -2.00 0.76 -24.04
CA ASN A 325 -1.24 0.15 -22.95
C ASN A 325 -2.06 0.11 -21.65
N LEU A 326 -2.10 -1.08 -21.04
CA LEU A 326 -2.85 -1.39 -19.82
C LEU A 326 -2.08 -1.12 -18.52
N TYR A 327 -0.80 -0.73 -18.59
CA TYR A 327 0.08 -0.56 -17.43
C TYR A 327 0.54 0.90 -17.26
N GLN A 328 -0.26 1.86 -17.74
CA GLN A 328 -0.05 3.29 -17.49
C GLN A 328 -0.50 3.65 -16.07
N TRP A 329 0.19 3.13 -15.06
CA TRP A 329 -0.26 3.15 -13.66
C TRP A 329 -0.60 4.55 -13.14
N ASP A 330 0.20 5.56 -13.47
CA ASP A 330 -0.06 6.94 -13.02
C ASP A 330 -1.36 7.49 -13.63
N LYS A 331 -1.68 7.10 -14.87
CA LYS A 331 -2.96 7.46 -15.50
C LYS A 331 -4.13 6.68 -14.90
N ILE A 332 -3.91 5.39 -14.60
CA ILE A 332 -4.90 4.54 -13.93
C ILE A 332 -5.28 5.12 -12.57
N GLU A 333 -4.31 5.53 -11.75
CA GLU A 333 -4.57 6.12 -10.42
C GLU A 333 -5.42 7.40 -10.46
N ASN A 334 -5.48 8.07 -11.62
CA ASN A 334 -6.29 9.26 -11.86
C ASN A 334 -7.60 8.98 -12.62
N SER A 335 -7.84 7.74 -13.03
CA SER A 335 -9.01 7.33 -13.82
C SER A 335 -10.29 7.20 -12.99
N ASP A 336 -11.44 7.29 -13.65
CA ASP A 336 -12.73 7.02 -13.00
C ASP A 336 -12.89 5.54 -12.63
N ALA A 337 -12.28 4.62 -13.39
CA ALA A 337 -12.23 3.20 -13.04
C ALA A 337 -11.60 2.98 -11.65
N TYR A 338 -10.49 3.66 -11.36
CA TYR A 338 -9.82 3.56 -10.06
C TYR A 338 -10.65 4.17 -8.92
N LYS A 339 -11.32 5.31 -9.15
CA LYS A 339 -12.25 5.90 -8.17
C LYS A 339 -13.40 4.95 -7.85
N ASN A 340 -14.04 4.39 -8.88
CA ASN A 340 -15.13 3.42 -8.75
C ASN A 340 -14.67 2.16 -8.00
N TYR A 341 -13.46 1.66 -8.29
CA TYR A 341 -12.84 0.56 -7.54
C TYR A 341 -12.66 0.89 -6.05
N ILE A 342 -12.15 2.08 -5.72
CA ILE A 342 -12.00 2.50 -4.32
C ILE A 342 -13.36 2.54 -3.61
N SER A 343 -14.36 3.16 -4.24
CA SER A 343 -15.72 3.25 -3.69
C SER A 343 -16.31 1.86 -3.45
N PHE A 344 -16.21 0.96 -4.43
CA PHE A 344 -16.71 -0.41 -4.32
C PHE A 344 -16.04 -1.18 -3.17
N VAL A 345 -14.71 -1.15 -3.08
CA VAL A 345 -14.00 -1.86 -2.01
C VAL A 345 -14.33 -1.29 -0.63
N SER A 346 -14.58 0.03 -0.55
CA SER A 346 -14.97 0.68 0.71
C SER A 346 -16.40 0.31 1.13
N GLU A 347 -17.34 0.25 0.18
CA GLU A 347 -18.75 -0.01 0.44
C GLU A 347 -19.02 -1.50 0.71
N TYR A 348 -18.45 -2.40 -0.09
CA TYR A 348 -18.74 -3.83 -0.05
C TYR A 348 -17.71 -4.65 0.74
N ASN A 349 -16.52 -4.10 1.00
CA ASN A 349 -15.44 -4.74 1.75
C ASN A 349 -15.12 -6.22 1.34
N PRO A 350 -14.93 -6.51 0.03
CA PRO A 350 -14.76 -7.88 -0.49
C PRO A 350 -13.55 -8.59 0.11
N GLY A 351 -13.54 -9.92 0.18
CA GLY A 351 -12.44 -10.73 0.73
C GLY A 351 -11.20 -10.80 -0.15
N SER A 352 -11.36 -10.74 -1.48
CA SER A 352 -10.26 -10.85 -2.47
C SER A 352 -10.52 -10.04 -3.74
N LEU A 353 -9.53 -9.94 -4.65
CA LEU A 353 -9.71 -9.34 -5.98
C LEU A 353 -10.52 -10.26 -6.90
N GLU A 354 -10.38 -11.57 -6.73
CA GLU A 354 -11.11 -12.61 -7.45
C GLU A 354 -12.61 -12.51 -7.18
N GLU A 355 -13.00 -12.31 -5.92
CA GLU A 355 -14.40 -12.09 -5.53
C GLU A 355 -15.01 -10.87 -6.22
N ILE A 356 -14.23 -9.78 -6.39
CA ILE A 356 -14.67 -8.60 -7.14
C ILE A 356 -14.95 -8.95 -8.60
N ILE A 357 -14.04 -9.70 -9.23
CA ILE A 357 -14.17 -10.11 -10.63
C ILE A 357 -15.39 -11.03 -10.80
N GLU A 358 -15.55 -12.05 -9.94
CA GLU A 358 -16.67 -12.98 -9.99
C GLU A 358 -18.02 -12.27 -9.82
N TYR A 359 -18.11 -11.35 -8.86
CA TYR A 359 -19.28 -10.51 -8.66
C TYR A 359 -19.60 -9.68 -9.91
N ASN A 360 -18.60 -9.00 -10.49
CA ASN A 360 -18.82 -8.13 -11.64
C ASN A 360 -19.19 -8.92 -12.90
N LEU A 361 -18.59 -10.10 -13.15
CA LEU A 361 -19.00 -10.95 -14.27
C LEU A 361 -20.47 -11.36 -14.16
N ARG A 362 -20.99 -11.60 -12.94
CA ARG A 362 -22.39 -12.00 -12.69
C ARG A 362 -23.37 -10.84 -12.64
N GLU A 363 -23.03 -9.73 -12.01
CA GLU A 363 -23.99 -8.66 -11.68
C GLU A 363 -23.81 -7.40 -12.55
N ASN A 364 -22.60 -7.12 -13.03
CA ASN A 364 -22.31 -5.88 -13.77
C ASN A 364 -22.77 -5.97 -15.24
N LYS A 365 -24.02 -5.57 -15.49
CA LYS A 365 -24.61 -5.53 -16.84
C LYS A 365 -23.80 -4.67 -17.81
N LYS A 366 -23.30 -3.51 -17.39
CA LYS A 366 -22.49 -2.62 -18.24
C LYS A 366 -21.20 -3.27 -18.70
N LEU A 367 -20.54 -4.03 -17.83
CA LEU A 367 -19.35 -4.80 -18.20
C LEU A 367 -19.70 -5.87 -19.23
N ARG A 368 -20.82 -6.60 -19.06
CA ARG A 368 -21.24 -7.65 -20.02
C ARG A 368 -21.66 -7.10 -21.38
N GLU A 369 -22.17 -5.87 -21.42
CA GLU A 369 -22.51 -5.18 -22.68
C GLU A 369 -21.28 -4.55 -23.34
N ASP A 370 -20.14 -4.47 -22.64
CA ASP A 370 -18.86 -4.03 -23.18
C ASP A 370 -18.03 -5.23 -23.62
N SER A 371 -18.22 -5.61 -24.89
CA SER A 371 -17.75 -6.90 -25.41
C SER A 371 -16.23 -7.10 -25.28
N TYR A 372 -15.40 -6.06 -25.49
CA TYR A 372 -13.95 -6.22 -25.43
C TYR A 372 -13.46 -6.27 -23.98
N ARG A 373 -13.94 -5.40 -23.08
CA ARG A 373 -13.54 -5.48 -21.67
C ARG A 373 -14.01 -6.78 -21.05
N TYR A 374 -15.22 -7.23 -21.38
CA TYR A 374 -15.73 -8.52 -20.92
C TYR A 374 -14.81 -9.67 -21.33
N ALA A 375 -14.33 -9.71 -22.58
CA ALA A 375 -13.39 -10.73 -23.04
C ALA A 375 -12.08 -10.71 -22.22
N PHE A 376 -11.48 -9.54 -22.00
CA PHE A 376 -10.23 -9.40 -21.23
C PHE A 376 -10.41 -9.76 -19.74
N VAL A 377 -11.55 -9.43 -19.14
CA VAL A 377 -11.86 -9.76 -17.74
C VAL A 377 -12.15 -11.25 -17.59
N SER A 378 -12.95 -11.85 -18.48
CA SER A 378 -13.34 -13.26 -18.41
C SER A 378 -12.22 -14.24 -18.77
N ARG A 379 -11.27 -13.84 -19.64
CA ARG A 379 -10.20 -14.70 -20.16
C ARG A 379 -8.81 -14.19 -19.76
N PRO A 380 -8.26 -14.61 -18.61
CA PRO A 380 -6.98 -14.10 -18.10
C PRO A 380 -5.78 -14.39 -19.02
N TYR A 381 -5.87 -15.41 -19.89
CA TYR A 381 -4.79 -15.76 -20.82
C TYR A 381 -4.56 -14.72 -21.93
N ILE A 382 -5.54 -13.86 -22.24
CA ILE A 382 -5.39 -12.74 -23.17
C ILE A 382 -4.35 -11.76 -22.60
N LEU A 383 -4.52 -11.36 -21.34
CA LEU A 383 -3.60 -10.47 -20.65
C LEU A 383 -2.22 -11.10 -20.41
N ARG A 384 -2.14 -12.44 -20.24
CA ARG A 384 -0.86 -13.15 -20.13
C ARG A 384 -0.03 -13.07 -21.41
N TYR A 385 -0.68 -12.98 -22.57
CA TYR A 385 0.02 -12.72 -23.82
C TYR A 385 0.63 -11.32 -23.82
N CYS A 386 -0.13 -10.31 -23.41
CA CYS A 386 0.31 -8.91 -23.37
C CYS A 386 1.24 -8.62 -22.17
N LYS A 387 2.46 -9.18 -22.14
CA LYS A 387 3.39 -9.10 -20.99
C LYS A 387 3.75 -7.67 -20.57
N GLU A 388 3.84 -6.75 -21.52
CA GLU A 388 4.05 -5.31 -21.27
C GLU A 388 2.74 -4.48 -21.32
N GLY A 389 1.58 -5.15 -21.38
CA GLY A 389 0.27 -4.53 -21.38
C GLY A 389 -0.12 -3.91 -22.72
N ASN A 390 0.65 -4.17 -23.78
CA ASN A 390 0.44 -3.59 -25.10
C ASN A 390 -0.56 -4.40 -25.93
N TYR A 391 -1.49 -3.72 -26.58
CA TYR A 391 -2.30 -4.28 -27.64
C TYR A 391 -2.64 -3.18 -28.65
N GLY A 392 -3.09 -3.58 -29.83
CA GLY A 392 -3.51 -2.69 -30.89
C GLY A 392 -4.97 -2.87 -31.21
N TRP A 393 -5.60 -1.78 -31.61
CA TRP A 393 -7.00 -1.75 -31.99
C TRP A 393 -7.18 -0.96 -33.29
N SER A 394 -7.91 -1.52 -34.25
CA SER A 394 -8.27 -0.83 -35.50
C SER A 394 -9.66 -1.22 -35.98
N ASN A 395 -10.14 -0.51 -37.01
CA ASN A 395 -11.42 -0.78 -37.68
C ASN A 395 -12.63 -0.85 -36.72
N ASN A 396 -12.71 0.04 -35.74
CA ASN A 396 -13.82 0.17 -34.77
C ASN A 396 -14.17 -1.11 -33.98
N GLY A 397 -13.23 -2.01 -33.73
CA GLY A 397 -13.52 -3.26 -32.97
C GLY A 397 -13.09 -4.50 -33.70
N LYS A 398 -13.07 -4.41 -35.02
CA LYS A 398 -12.96 -5.58 -35.90
C LYS A 398 -11.62 -6.26 -35.85
N ASN A 399 -10.56 -5.52 -35.53
CA ASN A 399 -9.22 -6.05 -35.44
C ASN A 399 -8.59 -5.64 -34.11
N ILE A 400 -8.38 -6.63 -33.25
CA ILE A 400 -7.69 -6.50 -31.97
C ILE A 400 -6.44 -7.37 -32.06
N VAL A 401 -5.29 -6.74 -31.96
CA VAL A 401 -3.99 -7.41 -32.05
C VAL A 401 -3.32 -7.39 -30.70
N LEU A 402 -3.08 -8.55 -30.12
CA LEU A 402 -2.34 -8.70 -28.87
C LEU A 402 -0.85 -8.54 -29.15
N VAL A 403 -0.12 -7.81 -28.29
CA VAL A 403 1.32 -7.55 -28.47
C VAL A 403 2.08 -7.99 -27.21
N GLU A 404 3.06 -8.88 -27.40
CA GLU A 404 3.75 -9.50 -26.27
C GLU A 404 4.59 -8.49 -25.47
N TYR A 405 5.35 -7.64 -26.17
CA TYR A 405 6.24 -6.63 -25.58
C TYR A 405 6.02 -5.27 -26.26
N SER A 406 7.06 -4.69 -26.86
CA SER A 406 7.11 -3.27 -27.23
C SER A 406 6.47 -2.94 -28.58
N LYS A 407 6.72 -3.74 -29.62
CA LYS A 407 6.21 -3.50 -30.99
C LYS A 407 5.56 -4.76 -31.55
N ALA A 408 4.47 -4.56 -32.29
CA ALA A 408 3.86 -5.60 -33.08
C ALA A 408 4.86 -6.14 -34.12
N SER A 409 4.93 -7.45 -34.25
CA SER A 409 5.75 -8.13 -35.25
C SER A 409 5.14 -9.50 -35.52
N ILE A 410 5.43 -10.08 -36.68
CA ILE A 410 4.84 -11.36 -37.12
C ILE A 410 4.98 -12.51 -36.10
N TYR A 411 5.99 -12.46 -35.23
CA TYR A 411 6.27 -13.47 -34.21
C TYR A 411 5.85 -13.08 -32.78
N ARG A 412 5.59 -11.79 -32.51
CA ARG A 412 5.32 -11.27 -31.16
C ARG A 412 3.97 -10.57 -31.05
N SER A 413 3.15 -10.66 -32.08
CA SER A 413 1.76 -10.26 -32.05
C SER A 413 0.87 -11.33 -32.66
N CYS A 414 -0.39 -11.34 -32.24
CA CYS A 414 -1.40 -12.24 -32.76
C CYS A 414 -2.78 -11.58 -32.73
N ASP A 415 -3.63 -11.97 -33.66
CA ASP A 415 -5.04 -11.61 -33.65
C ASP A 415 -5.75 -12.25 -32.44
N LEU A 416 -6.60 -11.47 -31.76
CA LEU A 416 -7.32 -11.88 -30.54
C LEU A 416 -8.14 -13.16 -30.75
N TYR A 417 -8.91 -13.23 -31.84
CA TYR A 417 -9.80 -14.36 -32.12
C TYR A 417 -9.00 -15.62 -32.42
N SER A 418 -7.96 -15.48 -33.23
CA SER A 418 -7.01 -16.53 -33.58
C SER A 418 -6.30 -17.08 -32.33
N TYR A 419 -5.89 -16.20 -31.41
CA TYR A 419 -5.27 -16.60 -30.15
C TYR A 419 -6.25 -17.31 -29.22
N CYS A 420 -7.49 -16.82 -29.10
CA CYS A 420 -8.52 -17.50 -28.32
C CYS A 420 -8.82 -18.90 -28.87
N ALA A 421 -8.98 -19.03 -30.20
CA ALA A 421 -9.15 -20.33 -30.86
C ALA A 421 -7.98 -21.28 -30.60
N LYS A 422 -6.73 -20.78 -30.67
CA LYS A 422 -5.54 -21.56 -30.32
C LYS A 422 -5.61 -22.12 -28.90
N ILE A 423 -5.91 -21.27 -27.91
CA ILE A 423 -5.98 -21.67 -26.50
C ILE A 423 -7.11 -22.69 -26.29
N TYR A 424 -8.27 -22.43 -26.90
CA TYR A 424 -9.41 -23.33 -26.86
C TYR A 424 -9.07 -24.73 -27.39
N LEU A 425 -8.43 -24.82 -28.56
CA LEU A 425 -8.02 -26.09 -29.17
C LEU A 425 -6.95 -26.81 -28.35
N LYS A 426 -5.99 -26.08 -27.77
CA LYS A 426 -4.99 -26.67 -26.88
C LYS A 426 -5.65 -27.30 -25.65
N HIS A 427 -6.64 -26.65 -25.05
CA HIS A 427 -7.36 -27.22 -23.92
C HIS A 427 -8.23 -28.42 -24.29
N LYS A 428 -8.86 -28.41 -25.46
CA LYS A 428 -9.80 -29.46 -25.85
C LYS A 428 -9.12 -30.71 -26.44
N TYR A 429 -8.08 -30.52 -27.24
CA TYR A 429 -7.44 -31.61 -28.00
C TYR A 429 -5.97 -31.87 -27.61
N ASP A 430 -5.40 -31.08 -26.69
CA ASP A 430 -3.98 -31.10 -26.31
C ASP A 430 -2.99 -30.87 -27.47
N ILE A 431 -3.42 -30.10 -28.46
CA ILE A 431 -2.67 -29.85 -29.70
C ILE A 431 -2.05 -28.45 -29.67
N ASP A 432 -0.74 -28.35 -29.92
CA ASP A 432 -0.08 -27.07 -30.10
C ASP A 432 -0.24 -26.55 -31.53
N SER A 433 -0.25 -25.24 -31.68
CA SER A 433 -0.45 -24.56 -32.96
C SER A 433 0.37 -23.28 -33.06
N TYR A 434 0.64 -22.86 -34.28
CA TYR A 434 1.30 -21.58 -34.55
C TYR A 434 0.24 -20.48 -34.67
N CYS A 435 0.42 -19.38 -33.96
CA CYS A 435 -0.41 -18.18 -34.09
C CYS A 435 0.51 -16.98 -34.27
N GLY A 436 0.61 -16.50 -35.51
CA GLY A 436 1.33 -15.28 -35.83
C GLY A 436 0.42 -14.05 -35.82
N ASN A 437 0.95 -12.92 -36.29
CA ASN A 437 0.23 -11.64 -36.29
C ASN A 437 -1.07 -11.67 -37.12
N ASP A 438 -1.07 -12.45 -38.19
CA ASP A 438 -2.11 -12.47 -39.20
C ASP A 438 -2.79 -13.83 -39.34
N ILE A 439 -2.15 -14.92 -38.90
CA ILE A 439 -2.60 -16.27 -39.20
C ILE A 439 -2.40 -17.27 -38.06
N LEU A 440 -3.45 -18.01 -37.75
CA LEU A 440 -3.41 -19.26 -36.97
C LEU A 440 -3.22 -20.43 -37.95
N LYS A 441 -2.24 -21.29 -37.67
CA LYS A 441 -1.96 -22.50 -38.43
C LYS A 441 -2.14 -23.74 -37.56
N LEU A 442 -3.00 -24.62 -38.05
CA LEU A 442 -3.33 -25.90 -37.45
C LEU A 442 -2.77 -27.01 -38.34
N SER A 443 -1.82 -27.79 -37.83
CA SER A 443 -1.16 -28.86 -38.57
C SER A 443 -2.09 -30.04 -38.79
N ILE A 444 -2.10 -30.55 -40.01
CA ILE A 444 -2.98 -31.65 -40.43
C ILE A 444 -2.13 -32.72 -41.11
N SER A 445 -2.30 -33.96 -40.66
CA SER A 445 -1.65 -35.14 -41.25
C SER A 445 -2.67 -36.02 -41.97
N GLU A 446 -2.19 -36.77 -42.95
CA GLU A 446 -2.96 -37.80 -43.64
C GLU A 446 -3.00 -39.09 -42.82
N GLU A 447 -4.19 -39.65 -42.64
CA GLU A 447 -4.42 -41.00 -42.11
C GLU A 447 -5.24 -41.83 -43.12
N GLU A 448 -5.32 -43.15 -42.95
CA GLU A 448 -5.94 -44.08 -43.92
C GLU A 448 -7.38 -43.70 -44.34
N ASN A 449 -8.13 -43.01 -43.46
CA ASN A 449 -9.54 -42.67 -43.66
C ASN A 449 -9.84 -41.16 -43.70
N GLY A 450 -8.84 -40.28 -43.70
CA GLY A 450 -9.13 -38.84 -43.67
C GLY A 450 -7.94 -37.96 -43.30
N LEU A 451 -8.24 -36.73 -42.89
CA LEU A 451 -7.26 -35.75 -42.44
C LEU A 451 -7.41 -35.52 -40.95
N ARG A 452 -6.34 -35.74 -40.20
CA ARG A 452 -6.36 -35.56 -38.74
C ARG A 452 -5.58 -34.33 -38.31
N LEU A 453 -6.17 -33.58 -37.40
CA LEU A 453 -5.48 -32.51 -36.67
C LEU A 453 -4.38 -33.11 -35.78
N ILE A 454 -3.17 -32.58 -35.90
CA ILE A 454 -2.00 -32.96 -35.09
C ILE A 454 -1.35 -31.73 -34.46
N SER A 455 -0.49 -31.96 -33.45
CA SER A 455 0.36 -30.90 -32.89
C SER A 455 1.25 -30.28 -33.96
N LEU A 456 1.63 -29.02 -33.75
CA LEU A 456 2.38 -28.21 -34.70
C LEU A 456 3.58 -28.97 -35.29
N ASP A 457 3.47 -29.26 -36.58
CA ASP A 457 4.52 -29.84 -37.41
C ASP A 457 4.61 -29.08 -38.73
N TRP A 458 5.77 -28.47 -38.98
CA TRP A 458 6.03 -27.70 -40.19
C TRP A 458 6.14 -28.57 -41.45
N ASN A 459 6.35 -29.88 -41.27
CA ASN A 459 6.38 -30.88 -42.35
C ASN A 459 5.04 -31.56 -42.58
N SER A 460 3.98 -31.15 -41.86
CA SER A 460 2.66 -31.74 -41.99
C SER A 460 2.10 -31.67 -43.42
N THR A 461 1.21 -32.61 -43.72
CA THR A 461 0.62 -32.79 -45.04
C THR A 461 -0.16 -31.56 -45.50
N ALA A 462 -0.87 -30.90 -44.57
CA ALA A 462 -1.60 -29.67 -44.82
C ALA A 462 -1.68 -28.79 -43.58
N PHE A 463 -2.04 -27.52 -43.78
CA PHE A 463 -2.38 -26.60 -42.70
C PHE A 463 -3.80 -26.07 -42.89
N LEU A 464 -4.63 -26.16 -41.85
CA LEU A 464 -5.82 -25.32 -41.77
C LEU A 464 -5.36 -23.95 -41.26
N GLU A 465 -5.46 -22.97 -42.13
CA GLU A 465 -5.07 -21.59 -41.84
C GLU A 465 -6.32 -20.76 -41.56
N VAL A 466 -6.31 -19.99 -40.47
CA VAL A 466 -7.38 -19.06 -40.07
C VAL A 466 -6.80 -17.65 -39.95
N TRP A 467 -7.44 -16.64 -40.55
CA TRP A 467 -6.95 -15.25 -40.55
C TRP A 467 -8.09 -14.24 -40.61
N ASN A 468 -7.81 -12.99 -40.21
CA ASN A 468 -8.73 -11.86 -40.37
C ASN A 468 -8.51 -11.18 -41.74
N ASP A 469 -9.54 -11.01 -42.54
CA ASP A 469 -9.45 -10.28 -43.81
C ASP A 469 -9.62 -8.75 -43.64
N ASN A 470 -9.31 -7.99 -44.69
CA ASN A 470 -9.42 -6.53 -44.66
C ASN A 470 -10.88 -6.02 -44.56
N GLN A 471 -11.87 -6.90 -44.75
CA GLN A 471 -13.28 -6.58 -44.64
C GLN A 471 -13.81 -6.81 -43.21
N GLY A 472 -12.99 -7.38 -42.33
CA GLY A 472 -13.34 -7.72 -40.95
C GLY A 472 -14.10 -9.02 -40.86
N HIS A 473 -13.75 -10.01 -41.68
CA HIS A 473 -14.21 -11.39 -41.53
C HIS A 473 -13.07 -12.28 -41.03
N LEU A 474 -13.41 -13.23 -40.17
CA LEU A 474 -12.50 -14.31 -39.85
C LEU A 474 -12.66 -15.41 -40.92
N CYS A 475 -11.63 -15.60 -41.72
CA CYS A 475 -11.57 -16.52 -42.86
C CYS A 475 -10.83 -17.79 -42.50
N TYR A 476 -11.03 -18.84 -43.29
CA TYR A 476 -10.23 -20.06 -43.20
C TYR A 476 -9.99 -20.68 -44.58
N ALA A 477 -8.91 -21.45 -44.72
CA ALA A 477 -8.62 -22.26 -45.90
C ALA A 477 -7.66 -23.39 -45.58
N LEU A 478 -7.66 -24.41 -46.43
CA LEU A 478 -6.68 -25.49 -46.37
C LEU A 478 -5.49 -25.18 -47.30
N ASN A 479 -4.29 -25.12 -46.73
CA ASN A 479 -3.03 -25.00 -47.43
C ASN A 479 -2.41 -26.39 -47.61
N THR A 480 -2.45 -26.91 -48.85
CA THR A 480 -2.08 -28.28 -49.19
C THR A 480 -0.79 -28.36 -50.03
N ARG A 481 0.17 -27.45 -49.83
CA ARG A 481 1.41 -27.36 -50.64
C ARG A 481 2.19 -28.68 -50.80
N ASN A 482 2.03 -29.62 -49.86
CA ASN A 482 2.68 -30.93 -49.88
C ASN A 482 1.84 -32.05 -50.53
N LEU A 483 0.62 -31.75 -51.00
CA LEU A 483 -0.27 -32.70 -51.66
C LEU A 483 -0.38 -32.41 -53.16
N HIS A 484 -0.21 -33.45 -53.97
CA HIS A 484 -0.49 -33.39 -55.40
C HIS A 484 -2.00 -33.25 -55.68
N GLY A 485 -2.40 -32.44 -56.65
CA GLY A 485 -3.81 -32.21 -57.00
C GLY A 485 -4.61 -33.46 -57.43
N ASN A 486 -3.92 -34.56 -57.75
CA ASN A 486 -4.52 -35.86 -58.06
C ASN A 486 -4.59 -36.82 -56.86
N SER A 487 -4.16 -36.42 -55.67
CA SER A 487 -4.18 -37.28 -54.48
C SER A 487 -5.62 -37.67 -54.12
N ARG A 488 -5.76 -38.85 -53.49
CA ARG A 488 -7.06 -39.37 -53.04
C ARG A 488 -7.72 -38.40 -52.06
N ILE A 489 -6.93 -37.74 -51.21
CA ILE A 489 -7.42 -36.71 -50.28
C ILE A 489 -8.02 -35.53 -51.00
N ILE A 490 -7.33 -34.94 -51.99
CA ILE A 490 -7.83 -33.75 -52.70
C ILE A 490 -9.16 -34.06 -53.39
N LYS A 491 -9.30 -35.26 -53.96
CA LYS A 491 -10.57 -35.73 -54.52
C LYS A 491 -11.67 -35.89 -53.47
N SER A 492 -11.34 -36.44 -52.29
CA SER A 492 -12.28 -36.56 -51.16
C SER A 492 -12.73 -35.20 -50.62
N LEU A 493 -11.81 -34.25 -50.44
CA LEU A 493 -12.11 -32.88 -50.02
C LEU A 493 -13.04 -32.21 -51.03
N LYS A 494 -12.78 -32.36 -52.34
CA LYS A 494 -13.66 -31.88 -53.41
C LYS A 494 -15.05 -32.49 -53.37
N ALA A 495 -15.17 -33.79 -53.14
CA ALA A 495 -16.46 -34.45 -52.94
C ALA A 495 -17.22 -33.92 -51.71
N ASN A 496 -16.49 -33.48 -50.68
CA ASN A 496 -17.03 -32.86 -49.46
C ASN A 496 -17.18 -31.33 -49.56
N GLY A 497 -17.21 -30.80 -50.78
CA GLY A 497 -17.54 -29.39 -51.02
C GLY A 497 -16.39 -28.42 -50.84
N TRP A 498 -15.13 -28.87 -50.84
CA TRP A 498 -13.95 -27.99 -50.87
C TRP A 498 -13.47 -27.77 -52.31
N ASP A 499 -13.20 -26.54 -52.74
CA ASP A 499 -12.61 -26.29 -54.06
C ASP A 499 -11.57 -25.19 -54.05
N TYR A 500 -10.76 -25.16 -55.10
CA TYR A 500 -9.73 -24.15 -55.28
C TYR A 500 -10.34 -22.80 -55.63
N ASN A 501 -9.90 -21.76 -54.92
CA ASN A 501 -10.17 -20.39 -55.33
C ASN A 501 -9.14 -19.89 -56.36
N ASN A 502 -9.32 -18.65 -56.83
CA ASN A 502 -8.42 -17.99 -57.78
C ASN A 502 -6.98 -17.81 -57.27
N SER A 503 -6.74 -17.96 -55.96
CA SER A 503 -5.41 -17.91 -55.34
C SER A 503 -4.82 -19.31 -55.09
N ASN A 504 -5.40 -20.34 -55.69
CA ASN A 504 -4.99 -21.74 -55.57
C ASN A 504 -4.99 -22.28 -54.12
N ARG A 505 -5.93 -21.79 -53.30
CA ARG A 505 -6.18 -22.24 -51.93
C ARG A 505 -7.53 -22.96 -51.86
N LEU A 506 -7.64 -24.00 -51.04
CA LEU A 506 -8.87 -24.78 -50.89
C LEU A 506 -9.82 -24.16 -49.86
N TYR A 507 -11.04 -23.84 -50.30
CA TYR A 507 -12.13 -23.32 -49.46
C TYR A 507 -13.36 -24.22 -49.55
N HIS A 508 -14.18 -24.24 -48.51
CA HIS A 508 -15.50 -24.84 -48.61
C HIS A 508 -16.41 -23.94 -49.47
N ILE A 509 -16.97 -24.47 -50.56
CA ILE A 509 -17.70 -23.74 -51.64
C ILE A 509 -18.79 -22.82 -51.09
N SER A 510 -19.47 -23.22 -50.01
CA SER A 510 -20.55 -22.45 -49.39
C SER A 510 -20.16 -21.67 -48.11
N LYS A 511 -18.90 -21.78 -47.64
CA LYS A 511 -18.46 -21.21 -46.36
C LYS A 511 -16.98 -20.81 -46.42
N GLN A 512 -16.69 -19.55 -46.75
CA GLN A 512 -15.33 -19.00 -46.70
C GLN A 512 -15.03 -18.19 -45.44
N TYR A 513 -16.07 -17.80 -44.70
CA TYR A 513 -15.99 -17.02 -43.48
C TYR A 513 -16.49 -17.86 -42.29
N LEU A 514 -15.75 -17.83 -41.18
CA LEU A 514 -16.20 -18.30 -39.88
C LEU A 514 -17.21 -17.31 -39.31
N ILE A 515 -16.88 -16.02 -39.33
CA ILE A 515 -17.71 -14.96 -38.74
C ILE A 515 -17.37 -13.55 -39.25
N LYS A 516 -18.28 -12.61 -39.02
CA LYS A 516 -18.10 -11.17 -39.22
C LYS A 516 -17.71 -10.49 -37.90
N LEU A 517 -16.54 -9.86 -37.87
CA LEU A 517 -15.92 -9.27 -36.67
C LEU A 517 -16.44 -7.87 -36.33
N SER A 518 -17.43 -7.36 -37.08
CA SER A 518 -18.08 -6.07 -36.78
C SER A 518 -19.14 -6.16 -35.68
N GLU A 519 -19.28 -7.33 -35.07
CA GLU A 519 -20.28 -7.67 -34.05
C GLU A 519 -19.64 -7.75 -32.67
N ASP A 520 -20.39 -8.26 -31.69
CA ASP A 520 -19.94 -8.48 -30.32
C ASP A 520 -18.68 -9.38 -30.27
N VAL A 521 -17.60 -8.86 -29.67
CA VAL A 521 -16.28 -9.54 -29.59
C VAL A 521 -16.39 -10.90 -28.89
N GLU A 522 -17.17 -11.00 -27.82
CA GLU A 522 -17.30 -12.21 -27.01
C GLU A 522 -18.07 -13.30 -27.76
N ASP A 523 -19.19 -12.92 -28.34
CA ASP A 523 -20.00 -13.81 -29.18
C ASP A 523 -19.19 -14.29 -30.40
N ASN A 524 -18.38 -13.40 -30.98
CA ASN A 524 -17.50 -13.74 -32.08
C ASN A 524 -16.43 -14.77 -31.70
N ILE A 525 -15.84 -14.66 -30.50
CA ILE A 525 -14.92 -15.68 -29.96
C ILE A 525 -15.65 -17.02 -29.85
N CYS A 526 -16.81 -17.06 -29.19
CA CYS A 526 -17.57 -18.29 -28.98
C CYS A 526 -18.02 -18.96 -30.30
N LYS A 527 -18.47 -18.16 -31.27
CA LYS A 527 -18.86 -18.66 -32.60
C LYS A 527 -17.64 -19.16 -33.38
N THR A 528 -16.49 -18.49 -33.27
CA THR A 528 -15.23 -18.94 -33.89
C THR A 528 -14.81 -20.31 -33.38
N GLU A 529 -14.82 -20.51 -32.05
CA GLU A 529 -14.50 -21.80 -31.42
C GLU A 529 -15.39 -22.92 -31.96
N LYS A 530 -16.72 -22.72 -31.98
CA LYS A 530 -17.69 -23.69 -32.52
C LYS A 530 -17.50 -23.95 -34.02
N ALA A 531 -17.21 -22.90 -34.80
CA ALA A 531 -17.05 -23.02 -36.24
C ALA A 531 -15.81 -23.82 -36.62
N ILE A 532 -14.67 -23.57 -35.94
CA ILE A 532 -13.43 -24.32 -36.14
C ILE A 532 -13.61 -25.80 -35.78
N GLU A 533 -14.33 -26.11 -34.71
CA GLU A 533 -14.67 -27.50 -34.38
C GLU A 533 -15.48 -28.20 -35.46
N SER A 534 -16.50 -27.51 -35.98
CA SER A 534 -17.32 -28.07 -37.05
C SER A 534 -16.47 -28.38 -38.30
N ILE A 535 -15.42 -27.60 -38.56
CA ILE A 535 -14.48 -27.84 -39.65
C ILE A 535 -13.59 -29.04 -39.33
N ILE A 536 -13.00 -29.12 -38.13
CA ILE A 536 -12.15 -30.23 -37.71
C ILE A 536 -12.91 -31.56 -37.81
N ASN A 537 -14.15 -31.60 -37.33
CA ASN A 537 -15.02 -32.79 -37.38
C ASN A 537 -15.41 -33.22 -38.80
N LYS A 538 -15.28 -32.34 -39.81
CA LYS A 538 -15.52 -32.68 -41.22
C LYS A 538 -14.24 -33.14 -41.93
N LEU A 539 -13.08 -32.81 -41.38
CA LEU A 539 -11.77 -33.18 -41.93
C LEU A 539 -11.35 -34.58 -41.46
N GLN A 540 -11.63 -34.89 -40.19
CA GLN A 540 -11.56 -36.23 -39.59
C GLN A 540 -12.67 -37.12 -40.17
#